data_AF-A0A662DIB6-F1
#
_entry.id   AF-A0A662DIB6-F1
#
_cell.length_a   1.000
_cell.length_b   1.000
_cell.length_c   1.000
_cell.angle_alpha   90.00
_cell.angle_beta   90.00
_cell.angle_gamma   90.00
#
_symmetry.space_group_name_H-M   'P 1'
#
loop_
_entity.id
_entity.type
_entity.pdbx_description
1 polymer ?
#
loop_
_entity_poly.entity_id
_entity_poly.type
_entity_poly.pdbx_seq_one_letter_code
_entity_poly.pdbx_strand_id
1 'polypeptide(L)'
;MELSGRQIQEHQFTSALRGYNRGEVKAFIEICAKQMGALEERLRIAEVSASKSETELADLRAEIDELLEDATEARRLIIEEAKAEAATIARQSAAMGGSGELLDAATRATAILSEAESAASLRLKDVEQLRNAAEDAATAIVRRAEETAALTQAEADRLLDKARMDTNSMREESASIQASIEAQLAEIRRILEAARSGSVDLEDLASAGISGASDSDLVIDLRHGETVAETQDTSG
;
A
#
# COMPACT_ATOMS: atom_id res chain seq x y z
N MET A 1 7.79 -3.68 7.93
CA MET A 1 6.85 -4.80 8.22
C MET A 1 7.60 -5.83 9.05
N GLU A 2 6.99 -6.35 10.10
CA GLU A 2 7.63 -7.33 10.99
C GLU A 2 7.55 -8.77 10.46
N LEU A 3 6.56 -9.11 9.62
CA LEU A 3 6.40 -10.43 8.99
C LEU A 3 5.79 -10.31 7.59
N SER A 4 6.27 -11.13 6.66
CA SER A 4 5.68 -11.30 5.33
C SER A 4 4.52 -12.30 5.30
N GLY A 5 3.65 -12.23 4.29
CA GLY A 5 2.56 -13.19 4.12
C GLY A 5 3.04 -14.65 4.09
N ARG A 6 4.21 -14.89 3.48
CA ARG A 6 4.89 -16.19 3.48
C ARG A 6 5.39 -16.59 4.87
N GLN A 7 6.02 -15.66 5.60
CA GLN A 7 6.50 -15.92 6.96
C GLN A 7 5.35 -16.24 7.93
N ILE A 8 4.18 -15.64 7.74
CA ILE A 8 2.97 -15.94 8.51
C ILE A 8 2.51 -17.39 8.28
N GLN A 9 2.54 -17.89 7.04
CA GLN A 9 2.16 -19.28 6.72
C GLN A 9 3.16 -20.32 7.20
N GLU A 10 4.45 -20.00 7.13
CA GLU A 10 5.52 -20.92 7.51
C GLU A 10 5.72 -20.97 9.05
N HIS A 11 5.06 -20.08 9.80
CA HIS A 11 5.22 -20.01 11.24
C HIS A 11 4.62 -21.24 11.94
N GLN A 12 5.48 -22.02 12.59
CA GLN A 12 5.04 -23.15 13.40
C GLN A 12 4.71 -22.67 14.82
N PHE A 13 3.45 -22.83 15.22
CA PHE A 13 3.03 -22.58 16.59
C PHE A 13 3.29 -23.83 17.44
N THR A 14 4.11 -23.70 18.48
CA THR A 14 4.24 -24.75 19.50
C THR A 14 2.86 -25.03 20.10
N SER A 15 2.54 -26.29 20.38
CA SER A 15 1.21 -26.76 20.83
C SER A 15 0.74 -26.19 22.18
N ALA A 16 1.46 -25.20 22.72
CA ALA A 16 1.21 -24.54 23.99
C ALA A 16 0.13 -23.43 23.92
N LEU A 17 -0.47 -23.15 22.76
CA LEU A 17 -1.72 -22.37 22.65
C LEU A 17 -2.90 -23.18 23.22
N ARG A 18 -2.84 -23.48 24.53
CA ARG A 18 -3.92 -24.11 25.29
C ARG A 18 -5.15 -23.21 25.21
N GLY A 19 -6.21 -23.70 24.57
CA GLY A 19 -7.53 -23.05 24.54
C GLY A 19 -8.02 -22.61 23.18
N TYR A 20 -7.15 -22.50 22.16
CA TYR A 20 -7.59 -22.14 20.81
C TYR A 20 -7.81 -23.37 19.93
N ASN A 21 -8.93 -23.39 19.19
CA ASN A 21 -9.20 -24.43 18.21
C ASN A 21 -8.17 -24.35 17.07
N ARG A 22 -7.43 -25.45 16.85
CA ARG A 22 -6.41 -25.54 15.79
C ARG A 22 -6.95 -25.23 14.40
N GLY A 23 -8.19 -25.61 14.10
CA GLY A 23 -8.82 -25.35 12.81
C GLY A 23 -9.08 -23.86 12.58
N GLU A 24 -9.61 -23.18 13.60
CA GLU A 24 -9.88 -21.74 13.59
C GLU A 24 -8.60 -20.91 13.51
N VAL A 25 -7.57 -21.27 14.29
CA VAL A 25 -6.25 -20.63 14.24
C VAL A 25 -5.64 -20.76 12.85
N LYS A 26 -5.73 -21.94 12.23
CA LYS A 26 -5.23 -22.16 10.87
C LYS A 26 -5.97 -21.30 9.85
N ALA A 27 -7.30 -21.26 9.91
CA ALA A 27 -8.11 -20.44 9.01
C ALA A 27 -7.81 -18.93 9.16
N PHE A 28 -7.62 -18.45 10.39
CA PHE A 28 -7.23 -17.08 10.67
C PHE A 28 -5.86 -16.74 10.08
N ILE A 29 -4.85 -17.60 10.30
CA ILE A 29 -3.50 -17.44 9.73
C ILE A 29 -3.56 -17.40 8.20
N GLU A 30 -4.36 -18.26 7.57
CA GLU A 30 -4.55 -18.25 6.11
C GLU A 30 -5.14 -16.92 5.61
N ILE A 31 -6.13 -16.36 6.32
CA ILE A 31 -6.71 -15.05 5.99
C ILE A 31 -5.66 -13.94 6.14
N CYS A 32 -4.94 -13.91 7.26
CA CYS A 32 -3.89 -12.92 7.51
C CYS A 32 -2.77 -12.98 6.46
N ALA A 33 -2.31 -14.18 6.12
CA ALA A 33 -1.30 -14.38 5.09
C ALA A 33 -1.78 -13.91 3.71
N LYS A 34 -3.04 -14.21 3.36
CA LYS A 34 -3.63 -13.76 2.09
C LYS A 34 -3.76 -12.24 2.04
N GLN A 35 -4.21 -11.59 3.11
CA GLN A 35 -4.31 -10.14 3.19
C GLN A 35 -2.93 -9.48 3.15
N MET A 36 -1.94 -10.05 3.84
CA MET A 36 -0.58 -9.51 3.84
C MET A 36 0.10 -9.67 2.47
N GLY A 37 -0.06 -10.82 1.81
CA GLY A 37 0.41 -11.01 0.44
C GLY A 37 -0.25 -10.04 -0.56
N ALA A 38 -1.54 -9.72 -0.36
CA ALA A 38 -2.21 -8.70 -1.18
C ALA A 38 -1.66 -7.28 -0.93
N LEU A 39 -1.32 -6.94 0.31
CA LEU A 39 -0.68 -5.66 0.65
C LEU A 39 0.74 -5.56 0.08
N GLU A 40 1.53 -6.64 0.18
CA GLU A 40 2.88 -6.72 -0.41
C GLU A 40 2.83 -6.53 -1.92
N GLU A 41 1.89 -7.18 -2.61
CA GLU A 41 1.75 -7.02 -4.06
C GLU A 41 1.30 -5.60 -4.43
N ARG A 42 0.38 -5.00 -3.68
CA ARG A 42 -0.01 -3.59 -3.87
C ARG A 42 1.18 -2.64 -3.66
N LEU A 43 1.99 -2.88 -2.62
CA LEU A 43 3.20 -2.10 -2.34
C LEU A 43 4.20 -2.23 -3.48
N ARG A 44 4.45 -3.45 -3.96
CA ARG A 44 5.34 -3.71 -5.10
C ARG A 44 4.88 -2.99 -6.36
N ILE A 45 3.58 -3.03 -6.67
CA ILE A 45 2.99 -2.30 -7.80
C ILE A 45 3.19 -0.79 -7.63
N ALA A 46 2.97 -0.26 -6.42
CA ALA A 46 3.16 1.15 -6.11
C ALA A 46 4.62 1.58 -6.25
N GLU A 47 5.58 0.77 -5.78
CA GLU A 47 7.03 1.03 -5.91
C GLU A 47 7.45 1.07 -7.38
N VAL A 48 6.99 0.12 -8.20
CA VAL A 48 7.26 0.11 -9.63
C VAL A 48 6.64 1.34 -10.31
N SER A 49 5.40 1.70 -9.96
CA SER A 49 4.74 2.88 -10.49
C SER A 49 5.48 4.17 -10.09
N ALA A 50 5.93 4.28 -8.84
CA ALA A 50 6.68 5.43 -8.34
C ALA A 50 8.03 5.56 -9.07
N SER A 51 8.78 4.47 -9.20
CA SER A 51 10.03 4.44 -9.95
C SER A 51 9.84 4.86 -11.42
N LYS A 52 8.76 4.40 -12.05
CA LYS A 52 8.42 4.83 -13.42
C LYS A 52 8.12 6.34 -13.48
N SER A 53 7.33 6.85 -12.55
CA SER A 53 7.05 8.30 -12.49
C SER A 53 8.29 9.13 -12.20
N GLU A 54 9.24 8.64 -11.39
CA GLU A 54 10.53 9.30 -11.17
C GLU A 54 11.35 9.37 -12.45
N THR A 55 11.40 8.30 -13.25
CA THR A 55 12.06 8.32 -14.56
C THR A 55 11.39 9.29 -15.53
N GLU A 56 10.06 9.28 -15.62
CA GLU A 56 9.31 10.20 -16.49
C GLU A 56 9.54 11.68 -16.08
N LEU A 57 9.62 11.98 -14.78
CA LEU A 57 9.96 13.32 -14.29
C LEU A 57 11.41 13.72 -14.58
N ALA A 58 12.36 12.77 -14.53
CA ALA A 58 13.74 13.03 -14.89
C ALA A 58 13.89 13.36 -16.38
N ASP A 59 13.20 12.60 -17.24
CA ASP A 59 13.18 12.82 -18.69
C ASP A 59 12.58 14.18 -19.04
N LEU A 60 11.44 14.54 -18.43
CA LEU A 60 10.81 15.85 -18.63
C LEU A 60 11.70 17.02 -18.17
N ARG A 61 12.47 16.84 -17.09
CA ARG A 61 13.43 17.87 -16.64
C ARG A 61 14.56 18.05 -17.66
N ALA A 62 15.09 16.95 -18.19
CA ALA A 62 16.12 17.00 -19.22
C ALA A 62 15.61 17.71 -20.50
N GLU A 63 14.38 17.42 -20.93
CA GLU A 63 13.76 18.09 -22.09
C GLU A 63 13.57 19.59 -21.84
N ILE A 64 13.15 20.00 -20.63
CA ILE A 64 13.04 21.42 -20.26
C ILE A 64 14.40 22.12 -20.28
N ASP A 65 15.44 21.48 -19.75
CA ASP A 65 16.79 22.03 -19.74
C ASP A 65 17.35 22.18 -21.16
N GLU A 66 17.12 21.20 -22.04
CA GLU A 66 17.49 21.27 -23.47
C GLU A 66 16.75 22.41 -24.19
N LEU A 67 15.43 22.53 -24.01
CA LEU A 67 14.63 23.62 -24.58
C LEU A 67 15.07 25.01 -24.08
N LEU A 68 15.48 25.11 -22.81
CA LEU A 68 16.03 26.33 -22.24
C LEU A 68 17.37 26.69 -22.89
N GLU A 69 18.26 25.71 -23.05
CA GLU A 69 19.55 25.90 -23.72
C GLU A 69 19.34 26.38 -25.16
N ASP A 70 18.52 25.66 -25.95
CA ASP A 70 18.15 26.01 -27.32
C ASP A 70 17.55 27.42 -27.43
N ALA A 71 16.63 27.78 -26.52
CA ALA A 71 16.02 29.10 -26.52
C ALA A 71 17.04 30.21 -26.21
N THR A 72 17.97 29.96 -25.28
CA THR A 72 19.02 30.92 -24.95
C THR A 72 20.04 31.08 -26.07
N GLU A 73 20.41 29.99 -26.75
CA GLU A 73 21.30 30.05 -27.90
C GLU A 73 20.64 30.74 -29.09
N ALA A 74 19.39 30.39 -29.41
CA ALA A 74 18.64 31.04 -30.48
C ALA A 74 18.48 32.55 -30.23
N ARG A 75 18.22 32.95 -28.98
CA ARG A 75 18.20 34.36 -28.58
C ARG A 75 19.55 35.03 -28.83
N ARG A 76 20.66 34.38 -28.45
CA ARG A 76 22.01 34.91 -28.68
C ARG A 76 22.28 35.10 -30.17
N LEU A 77 21.98 34.10 -30.99
CA LEU A 77 22.18 34.16 -32.43
C LEU A 77 21.38 35.28 -33.09
N ILE A 78 20.09 35.40 -32.76
CA ILE A 78 19.22 36.47 -33.28
C ILE A 78 19.78 37.86 -32.93
N ILE A 79 20.24 38.04 -31.69
CA ILE A 79 20.81 39.33 -31.24
C ILE A 79 22.13 39.63 -31.97
N GLU A 80 23.00 38.65 -32.12
CA GLU A 80 24.29 38.84 -32.81
C GLU A 80 24.10 39.08 -34.31
N GLU A 81 23.15 38.40 -34.96
CA GLU A 81 22.79 38.64 -36.36
C GLU A 81 22.22 40.05 -36.54
N ALA A 82 21.28 40.46 -35.68
CA ALA A 82 20.71 41.82 -35.71
C ALA A 82 21.79 42.89 -35.50
N LYS A 83 22.76 42.67 -34.60
CA LYS A 83 23.92 43.57 -34.42
C LYS A 83 24.81 43.62 -35.67
N ALA A 84 25.08 42.49 -36.30
CA ALA A 84 25.89 42.42 -37.51
C ALA A 84 25.23 43.14 -38.70
N GLU A 85 23.91 42.98 -38.85
CA GLU A 85 23.13 43.68 -39.86
C GLU A 85 23.11 45.19 -39.60
N ALA A 86 22.81 45.61 -38.37
CA ALA A 86 22.87 47.01 -37.94
C ALA A 86 24.23 47.65 -38.22
N ALA A 87 25.33 46.95 -37.91
CA ALA A 87 26.69 47.42 -38.18
C ALA A 87 27.00 47.51 -39.68
N THR A 88 26.41 46.65 -40.51
CA THR A 88 26.56 46.68 -41.96
C THR A 88 25.81 47.86 -42.57
N ILE A 89 24.57 48.09 -42.15
CA ILE A 89 23.76 49.26 -42.52
C ILE A 89 24.47 50.56 -42.13
N ALA A 90 25.00 50.65 -40.90
CA ALA A 90 25.73 51.82 -40.44
C ALA A 90 26.99 52.11 -41.28
N ARG A 91 27.76 51.08 -41.64
CA ARG A 91 28.95 51.20 -42.50
C ARG A 91 28.61 51.65 -43.92
N GLN A 92 27.55 51.07 -44.51
CA GLN A 92 27.08 51.44 -45.85
C GLN A 92 26.64 52.91 -45.90
N SER A 93 25.82 53.36 -44.94
CA SER A 93 25.40 54.76 -44.89
C SER A 93 26.54 55.74 -44.60
N ALA A 94 27.53 55.35 -43.79
CA ALA A 94 28.72 56.20 -43.57
C ALA A 94 29.55 56.36 -44.86
N ALA A 95 29.61 55.33 -45.71
CA ALA A 95 30.31 55.39 -46.98
C ALA A 95 29.60 56.27 -48.03
N MET A 96 28.27 56.42 -47.95
CA MET A 96 27.50 57.23 -48.88
C MET A 96 27.46 58.73 -48.53
N GLY A 97 27.96 59.13 -47.35
CA GLY A 97 28.32 60.52 -47.01
C GLY A 97 27.14 61.48 -46.76
N GLY A 98 25.90 61.02 -46.90
CA GLY A 98 24.69 61.81 -46.64
C GLY A 98 24.24 61.76 -45.17
N SER A 99 24.15 62.93 -44.51
CA SER A 99 23.61 63.04 -43.14
C SER A 99 22.18 62.47 -43.00
N GLY A 100 21.36 62.52 -44.05
CA GLY A 100 20.00 61.93 -44.04
C GLY A 100 19.99 60.41 -44.14
N GLU A 101 20.87 59.83 -44.97
CA GLU A 101 20.97 58.37 -45.16
C GLU A 101 21.53 57.65 -43.92
N LEU A 102 22.35 58.34 -43.13
CA LEU A 102 22.81 57.88 -41.82
C LEU A 102 21.67 57.80 -40.80
N LEU A 103 20.75 58.77 -40.79
CA LEU A 103 19.59 58.78 -39.90
C LEU A 103 18.60 57.65 -40.26
N ASP A 104 18.35 57.44 -41.55
CA ASP A 104 17.49 56.35 -42.04
C ASP A 104 18.09 54.96 -41.76
N ALA A 105 19.42 54.83 -41.86
CA ALA A 105 20.13 53.63 -41.46
C ALA A 105 20.03 53.35 -39.97
N ALA A 106 20.26 54.36 -39.13
CA ALA A 106 20.14 54.22 -37.68
C ALA A 106 18.70 53.84 -37.27
N THR A 107 17.70 54.43 -37.93
CA THR A 107 16.28 54.11 -37.71
C THR A 107 15.96 52.66 -38.08
N ARG A 108 16.46 52.17 -39.23
CA ARG A 108 16.30 50.77 -39.64
C ARG A 108 17.01 49.79 -38.71
N ALA A 109 18.25 50.08 -38.32
CA ALA A 109 19.00 49.27 -37.35
C ALA A 109 18.28 49.16 -36.00
N THR A 110 17.71 50.26 -35.52
CA THR A 110 16.93 50.30 -34.27
C THR A 110 15.65 49.47 -34.40
N ALA A 111 14.97 49.53 -35.55
CA ALA A 111 13.78 48.74 -35.81
C ALA A 111 14.09 47.22 -35.81
N ILE A 112 15.17 46.81 -36.48
CA ILE A 112 15.60 45.40 -36.52
C ILE A 112 15.93 44.89 -35.12
N LEU A 113 16.67 45.66 -34.32
CA LEU A 113 16.99 45.29 -32.94
C LEU A 113 15.72 45.18 -32.08
N SER A 114 14.79 46.12 -32.22
CA SER A 114 13.52 46.09 -31.48
C SER A 114 12.65 44.88 -31.85
N GLU A 115 12.62 44.50 -33.12
CA GLU A 115 11.88 43.31 -33.59
C GLU A 115 12.51 42.02 -33.05
N ALA A 116 13.84 41.92 -33.11
CA ALA A 116 14.61 40.81 -32.54
C ALA A 116 14.40 40.67 -31.02
N GLU A 117 14.40 41.78 -30.28
CA GLU A 117 14.13 41.78 -28.83
C GLU A 117 12.69 41.34 -28.53
N SER A 118 11.72 41.78 -29.34
CA SER A 118 10.32 41.35 -29.20
C SER A 118 10.16 39.85 -29.46
N ALA A 119 10.78 39.32 -30.52
CA ALA A 119 10.75 37.89 -30.84
C ALA A 119 11.43 37.04 -29.75
N ALA A 120 12.57 37.48 -29.24
CA ALA A 120 13.25 36.81 -28.12
C ALA A 120 12.40 36.83 -26.83
N SER A 121 11.72 37.94 -26.56
CA SER A 121 10.83 38.06 -25.40
C SER A 121 9.62 37.13 -25.51
N LEU A 122 9.08 36.95 -26.72
CA LEU A 122 7.97 36.02 -26.95
C LEU A 122 8.39 34.57 -26.70
N ARG A 123 9.55 34.15 -27.22
CA ARG A 123 10.07 32.79 -26.96
C ARG A 123 10.36 32.53 -25.49
N LEU A 124 10.93 33.52 -24.77
CA LEU A 124 11.13 33.39 -23.32
C LEU A 124 9.81 33.20 -22.57
N LYS A 125 8.77 33.93 -22.97
CA LYS A 125 7.43 33.76 -22.41
C LYS A 125 6.84 32.38 -22.69
N ASP A 126 7.04 31.83 -23.89
CA ASP A 126 6.58 30.48 -24.23
C ASP A 126 7.30 29.42 -23.35
N VAL A 127 8.60 29.59 -23.12
CA VAL A 127 9.37 28.70 -22.23
C VAL A 127 8.91 28.83 -20.77
N GLU A 128 8.66 30.04 -20.28
CA GLU A 128 8.08 30.25 -18.94
C GLU A 128 6.71 29.57 -18.80
N GLN A 129 5.86 29.61 -19.84
CA GLN A 129 4.57 28.93 -19.85
C GLN A 129 4.72 27.41 -19.80
N LEU A 130 5.63 26.83 -20.59
CA LEU A 130 5.92 25.40 -20.56
C LEU A 130 6.46 24.96 -19.19
N ARG A 131 7.37 25.75 -18.61
CA ARG A 131 7.89 25.49 -17.25
C ARG A 131 6.78 25.49 -16.22
N ASN A 132 5.91 26.52 -16.21
CA ASN A 132 4.80 26.60 -15.25
C ASN A 132 3.83 25.42 -15.42
N ALA A 133 3.51 25.04 -16.66
CA ALA A 133 2.65 23.88 -16.93
C ALA A 133 3.27 22.56 -16.45
N ALA A 134 4.59 22.40 -16.60
CA ALA A 134 5.32 21.24 -16.08
C ALA A 134 5.35 21.22 -14.54
N GLU A 135 5.53 22.37 -13.89
CA GLU A 135 5.50 22.51 -12.43
C GLU A 135 4.11 22.20 -11.85
N ASP A 136 3.04 22.67 -12.51
CA ASP A 136 1.65 22.33 -12.18
C ASP A 136 1.39 20.83 -12.33
N ALA A 137 1.84 20.21 -13.43
CA ALA A 137 1.70 18.78 -13.67
C ALA A 137 2.44 17.94 -12.62
N ALA A 138 3.68 18.31 -12.29
CA ALA A 138 4.46 17.66 -11.25
C ALA A 138 3.77 17.76 -9.87
N THR A 139 3.26 18.94 -9.53
CA THR A 139 2.52 19.16 -8.28
C THR A 139 1.25 18.30 -8.23
N ALA A 140 0.52 18.18 -9.34
CA ALA A 140 -0.66 17.33 -9.43
C ALA A 140 -0.33 15.83 -9.26
N ILE A 141 0.79 15.36 -9.81
CA ILE A 141 1.25 13.97 -9.65
C ILE A 141 1.58 13.69 -8.18
N VAL A 142 2.35 14.57 -7.52
CA VAL A 142 2.69 14.43 -6.10
C VAL A 142 1.42 14.39 -5.25
N ARG A 143 0.50 15.33 -5.45
CA ARG A 143 -0.77 15.36 -4.71
C ARG A 143 -1.58 14.08 -4.88
N ARG A 144 -1.65 13.54 -6.10
CA ARG A 144 -2.36 12.28 -6.39
C ARG A 144 -1.69 11.07 -5.73
N ALA A 145 -0.36 11.07 -5.68
CA ALA A 145 0.40 10.03 -4.98
C ALA A 145 0.13 10.08 -3.46
N GLU A 146 0.14 11.28 -2.86
CA GLU A 146 -0.20 11.50 -1.45
C GLU A 146 -1.64 11.07 -1.13
N GLU A 147 -2.62 11.45 -1.95
CA GLU A 147 -4.01 11.02 -1.81
C GLU A 147 -4.14 9.49 -1.87
N THR A 148 -3.43 8.84 -2.80
CA THR A 148 -3.44 7.37 -2.95
C THR A 148 -2.77 6.67 -1.76
N ALA A 149 -1.67 7.22 -1.25
CA ALA A 149 -0.99 6.72 -0.07
C ALA A 149 -1.89 6.83 1.17
N ALA A 150 -2.55 7.99 1.36
CA ALA A 150 -3.48 8.21 2.46
C ALA A 150 -4.68 7.24 2.42
N LEU A 151 -5.25 7.00 1.24
CA LEU A 151 -6.32 6.00 1.07
C LEU A 151 -5.85 4.59 1.40
N THR A 152 -4.66 4.21 0.94
CA THR A 152 -4.07 2.89 1.21
C THR A 152 -3.81 2.71 2.71
N GLN A 153 -3.30 3.74 3.38
CA GLN A 153 -3.08 3.72 4.83
C GLN A 153 -4.40 3.60 5.60
N ALA A 154 -5.42 4.36 5.21
CA ALA A 154 -6.75 4.29 5.83
C ALA A 154 -7.40 2.90 5.64
N GLU A 155 -7.22 2.27 4.47
CA GLU A 155 -7.71 0.90 4.24
C GLU A 155 -6.95 -0.13 5.10
N ALA A 156 -5.63 0.03 5.24
CA ALA A 156 -4.81 -0.83 6.10
C ALA A 156 -5.22 -0.71 7.58
N ASP A 157 -5.42 0.51 8.08
CA ASP A 157 -5.88 0.76 9.45
C ASP A 157 -7.26 0.12 9.70
N ARG A 158 -8.19 0.27 8.75
CA ARG A 158 -9.52 -0.36 8.82
C ARG A 158 -9.43 -1.89 8.86
N LEU A 159 -8.53 -2.50 8.08
CA LEU A 159 -8.32 -3.95 8.09
C LEU A 159 -7.71 -4.42 9.42
N LEU A 160 -6.78 -3.65 9.99
CA LEU A 160 -6.19 -3.94 11.30
C LEU A 160 -7.23 -3.85 12.42
N ASP A 161 -8.07 -2.83 12.43
CA ASP A 161 -9.14 -2.69 13.42
C ASP A 161 -10.17 -3.82 13.29
N LYS A 162 -10.53 -4.19 12.06
CA LYS A 162 -11.40 -5.35 11.83
C LYS A 162 -10.77 -6.64 12.37
N ALA A 163 -9.49 -6.89 12.07
CA ALA A 163 -8.80 -8.08 12.57
C ALA A 163 -8.74 -8.13 14.11
N ARG A 164 -8.58 -6.97 14.76
CA ARG A 164 -8.64 -6.84 16.23
C ARG A 164 -10.03 -7.16 16.78
N MET A 165 -11.08 -6.64 16.15
CA MET A 165 -12.47 -6.96 16.53
C MET A 165 -12.77 -8.44 16.39
N ASP A 166 -12.41 -9.04 15.25
CA ASP A 166 -12.61 -10.47 14.99
C ASP A 166 -11.83 -11.32 16.02
N THR A 167 -10.59 -10.94 16.36
CA THR A 167 -9.78 -11.62 17.39
C THR A 167 -10.42 -11.54 18.77
N ASN A 168 -10.98 -10.39 19.15
CA ASN A 168 -11.67 -10.23 20.44
C ASN A 168 -12.96 -11.05 20.48
N SER A 169 -13.76 -11.06 19.39
CA SER A 169 -14.96 -11.88 19.27
C SER A 169 -14.64 -13.36 19.45
N MET A 170 -13.62 -13.88 18.75
CA MET A 170 -13.21 -15.27 18.88
C MET A 170 -12.71 -15.61 20.30
N ARG A 171 -12.07 -14.66 20.99
CA ARG A 171 -11.65 -14.84 22.38
C ARG A 171 -12.84 -14.91 23.33
N GLU A 172 -13.85 -14.06 23.14
CA GLU A 172 -15.09 -14.08 23.93
C GLU A 172 -15.87 -15.38 23.69
N GLU A 173 -16.00 -15.82 22.44
CA GLU A 173 -16.61 -17.11 22.08
C GLU A 173 -15.86 -18.27 22.71
N SER A 174 -14.54 -18.29 22.62
CA SER A 174 -13.70 -19.33 23.24
C SER A 174 -13.86 -19.37 24.76
N ALA A 175 -13.91 -18.21 25.41
CA ALA A 175 -14.13 -18.11 26.86
C ALA A 175 -15.52 -18.62 27.26
N SER A 176 -16.55 -18.31 26.46
CA SER A 176 -17.91 -18.82 26.66
C SER A 176 -17.98 -20.34 26.50
N ILE A 177 -17.34 -20.90 25.47
CA ILE A 177 -17.25 -22.35 25.26
C ILE A 177 -16.52 -23.02 26.43
N GLN A 178 -15.40 -22.45 26.87
CA GLN A 178 -14.66 -22.98 28.02
C GLN A 178 -15.50 -22.98 29.31
N ALA A 179 -16.20 -21.89 29.59
CA ALA A 179 -17.09 -21.80 30.76
C ALA A 179 -18.22 -22.85 30.69
N SER A 180 -18.78 -23.08 29.50
CA SER A 180 -19.80 -24.12 29.27
C SER A 180 -19.24 -25.53 29.53
N ILE A 181 -18.05 -25.84 29.02
CA ILE A 181 -17.37 -27.13 29.24
C ILE A 181 -17.07 -27.33 30.73
N GLU A 182 -16.57 -26.30 31.42
CA GLU A 182 -16.28 -26.36 32.85
C GLU A 182 -17.55 -26.62 33.68
N ALA A 183 -18.68 -26.00 33.31
CA ALA A 183 -19.98 -26.26 33.92
C ALA A 183 -20.46 -27.70 33.68
N GLN A 184 -20.36 -28.20 32.45
CA GLN A 184 -20.72 -29.59 32.12
C GLN A 184 -19.84 -30.60 32.88
N LEU A 185 -18.53 -30.36 33.00
CA LEU A 185 -17.62 -31.21 33.77
C LEU A 185 -17.93 -31.19 35.27
N ALA A 186 -18.31 -30.04 35.82
CA ALA A 186 -18.74 -29.93 37.21
C ALA A 186 -20.01 -30.77 37.46
N GLU A 187 -20.96 -30.74 36.55
CA GLU A 187 -22.20 -31.53 36.65
C GLU A 187 -21.93 -33.04 36.52
N ILE A 188 -21.09 -33.46 35.57
CA ILE A 188 -20.67 -34.87 35.46
C ILE A 188 -20.01 -35.36 36.75
N ARG A 189 -19.13 -34.55 37.35
CA ARG A 189 -18.50 -34.89 38.63
C ARG A 189 -19.53 -35.04 39.75
N ARG A 190 -20.52 -34.14 39.81
CA ARG A 190 -21.63 -34.21 40.77
C ARG A 190 -22.43 -35.50 40.63
N ILE A 191 -22.80 -35.87 39.41
CA ILE A 191 -23.54 -37.11 39.11
C ILE A 191 -22.72 -38.34 39.54
N LEU A 192 -21.42 -38.38 39.21
CA LEU A 192 -20.53 -39.47 39.59
C LEU A 192 -20.35 -39.60 41.10
N GLU A 193 -20.28 -38.49 41.81
CA GLU A 193 -20.14 -38.45 43.26
C GLU A 193 -21.42 -38.91 43.97
N ALA A 194 -22.59 -38.47 43.48
CA ALA A 194 -23.88 -38.96 43.93
C ALA A 194 -23.98 -40.48 43.74
N ALA A 195 -23.65 -40.99 42.55
CA ALA A 195 -23.66 -42.42 42.24
C ALA A 195 -22.71 -43.24 43.15
N ARG A 196 -21.52 -42.71 43.49
CA ARG A 196 -20.57 -43.37 44.40
C ARG A 196 -21.03 -43.40 45.85
N SER A 197 -21.70 -42.36 46.32
CA SER A 197 -22.16 -42.26 47.71
C SER A 197 -23.37 -43.14 48.03
N GLY A 198 -23.99 -43.76 47.01
CA GLY A 198 -25.17 -44.61 47.18
C GLY A 198 -26.43 -43.85 47.59
N SER A 199 -26.42 -42.51 47.56
CA SER A 199 -27.53 -41.64 47.99
C SER A 199 -28.49 -41.27 46.85
N VAL A 200 -28.52 -42.03 45.76
CA VAL A 200 -29.24 -41.63 44.55
C VAL A 200 -30.69 -42.11 44.61
N ASP A 201 -31.60 -41.16 44.82
CA ASP A 201 -32.99 -41.30 44.43
C ASP A 201 -33.07 -41.18 42.89
N LEU A 202 -33.31 -42.30 42.21
CA LEU A 202 -33.29 -42.40 40.75
C LEU A 202 -34.31 -41.48 40.06
N GLU A 203 -35.33 -41.01 40.78
CA GLU A 203 -36.33 -40.07 40.29
C GLU A 203 -35.79 -38.63 40.17
N ASP A 204 -34.80 -38.22 40.97
CA ASP A 204 -34.22 -36.87 40.90
C ASP A 204 -33.18 -36.70 39.76
N LEU A 205 -32.51 -37.77 39.35
CA LEU A 205 -31.64 -37.76 38.16
C LEU A 205 -32.43 -37.66 36.85
N ALA A 206 -33.65 -38.20 36.81
CA ALA A 206 -34.53 -38.09 35.65
C ALA A 206 -35.12 -36.68 35.50
N SER A 207 -35.24 -35.92 36.60
CA SER A 207 -35.73 -34.54 36.60
C SER A 207 -34.63 -33.49 36.37
N ALA A 208 -33.35 -33.83 36.59
CA ALA A 208 -32.19 -32.96 36.38
C ALA A 208 -31.88 -32.63 34.90
N GLY A 209 -32.67 -33.13 33.95
CA GLY A 209 -32.78 -32.50 32.63
C GLY A 209 -31.47 -32.45 31.85
N ILE A 210 -30.90 -33.62 31.50
CA ILE A 210 -30.05 -33.73 30.32
C ILE A 210 -30.96 -33.63 29.09
N SER A 211 -31.50 -32.45 28.84
CA SER A 211 -32.33 -32.10 27.68
C SER A 211 -31.74 -30.84 27.09
N GLY A 212 -30.65 -31.00 26.37
CA GLY A 212 -29.92 -29.87 25.78
C GLY A 212 -28.63 -30.28 25.09
N ALA A 213 -28.61 -31.40 24.37
CA ALA A 213 -27.55 -31.70 23.41
C ALA A 213 -28.21 -31.96 22.06
N SER A 214 -28.17 -30.96 21.20
CA SER A 214 -28.47 -31.12 19.78
C SER A 214 -27.46 -32.09 19.16
N ASP A 215 -27.96 -33.16 18.55
CA ASP A 215 -27.41 -33.90 17.40
C ASP A 215 -25.96 -34.46 17.44
N SER A 216 -25.41 -34.76 18.61
CA SER A 216 -24.29 -35.72 18.66
C SER A 216 -24.42 -36.68 19.83
N ASP A 217 -24.93 -37.87 19.55
CA ASP A 217 -24.99 -39.01 20.47
C ASP A 217 -23.61 -39.30 21.07
N LEU A 218 -23.45 -39.00 22.36
CA LEU A 218 -22.28 -39.43 23.13
C LEU A 218 -22.63 -40.75 23.84
N VAL A 219 -22.43 -41.88 23.14
CA VAL A 219 -22.51 -43.22 23.74
C VAL A 219 -21.20 -43.49 24.48
N ILE A 220 -21.20 -43.39 25.81
CA ILE A 220 -20.08 -43.84 26.64
C ILE A 220 -20.35 -45.31 27.04
N ASP A 221 -19.69 -46.25 26.36
CA ASP A 221 -19.68 -47.67 26.74
C ASP A 221 -18.64 -47.90 27.85
N LEU A 222 -19.10 -48.19 29.06
CA LEU A 222 -18.27 -48.41 30.24
C LEU A 222 -17.79 -49.87 30.39
N ARG A 223 -17.90 -50.70 29.34
CA ARG A 223 -17.64 -52.15 29.44
C ARG A 223 -16.22 -52.63 29.11
N HIS A 224 -15.26 -51.75 28.81
CA HIS A 224 -13.87 -52.17 28.56
C HIS A 224 -12.89 -51.52 29.54
N GLY A 225 -12.90 -52.03 30.76
CA GLY A 225 -11.78 -52.00 31.68
C GLY A 225 -11.04 -53.34 31.66
N GLU A 226 -10.47 -53.72 30.51
CA GLU A 226 -9.44 -54.77 30.47
C GLU A 226 -8.21 -54.25 29.73
N THR A 227 -7.14 -54.11 30.50
CA THR A 227 -5.77 -53.90 30.05
C THR A 227 -5.33 -55.07 29.18
N VAL A 228 -5.05 -54.83 27.90
CA VAL A 228 -4.22 -55.73 27.09
C VAL A 228 -2.91 -55.01 26.81
N ALA A 229 -1.89 -55.38 27.58
CA ALA A 229 -0.51 -55.21 27.21
C ALA A 229 -0.20 -56.25 26.12
N GLU A 230 0.00 -55.82 24.88
CA GLU A 230 0.68 -56.61 23.87
C GLU A 230 1.95 -55.87 23.42
N THR A 231 3.03 -56.20 24.11
CA THR A 231 4.35 -56.36 23.49
C THR A 231 4.25 -57.43 22.40
N GLN A 232 4.58 -57.08 21.16
CA GLN A 232 5.20 -58.05 20.26
C GLN A 232 6.42 -57.45 19.57
N ASP A 233 7.46 -58.26 19.70
CA ASP A 233 8.85 -58.11 19.32
C ASP A 233 9.08 -58.96 18.06
N THR A 234 9.86 -58.41 17.12
CA THR A 234 10.70 -59.07 16.09
C THR A 234 10.15 -60.10 15.08
N SER A 235 10.74 -59.97 13.87
CA SER A 235 11.14 -61.03 12.92
C SER A 235 10.21 -61.33 11.74
N GLY A 236 10.69 -60.95 10.54
CA GLY A 236 10.14 -61.29 9.23
C GLY A 236 10.78 -60.43 8.15
#